data_AF-G3TZQ8-F1
#
_entry.id   AF-G3TZQ8-F1
#
_cell.length_a   1.000
_cell.length_b   1.000
_cell.length_c   1.000
_cell.angle_alpha   90.00
_cell.angle_beta   90.00
_cell.angle_gamma   90.00
#
_symmetry.space_group_name_H-M   'P 1'
#
loop_
_entity.id
_entity.type
_entity.pdbx_description
1 polymer ?
#
loop_
_entity_poly.entity_id
_entity_poly.type
_entity_poly.pdbx_seq_one_letter_code
_entity_poly.pdbx_strand_id
1 'polypeptide(L)'
;QYLSIQTNLKFLSITCKVKRSGTFINSLIAILTIGGQQLLSSFTFSCPCQVGKNFYYGSAFLVIPALILLIAGYALRSQMWTITSEYCCSCAPPCRQISPLERKLACLRFFSITGRALVAPLTWLAVTLLRGTYYECAASEFTSVDHYPAFDNISASKREEILAGFPCCRSAPSDVILVRDEVALLHRYQSQMLGWILITLAIIAALVSRCLARCCSPLTSLQHHYWTTHLNNERELFEQVAEQHSKLLIMQRIKKIFGF
;
A
#
# COMPACT_ATOMS: atom_id res chain seq x y z
N GLN A 1 -16.93 -41.27 -0.50
CA GLN A 1 -15.65 -40.78 0.08
C GLN A 1 -14.65 -40.30 -0.98
N TYR A 2 -14.36 -41.07 -2.05
CA TYR A 2 -13.44 -40.67 -3.13
C TYR A 2 -13.81 -39.36 -3.86
N LEU A 3 -15.10 -39.12 -4.12
CA LEU A 3 -15.56 -37.92 -4.83
C LEU A 3 -15.37 -36.62 -4.03
N SER A 4 -15.43 -36.69 -2.69
CA SER A 4 -15.22 -35.56 -1.76
C SER A 4 -13.73 -35.22 -1.59
N ILE A 5 -12.84 -36.22 -1.65
CA ILE A 5 -11.38 -36.02 -1.63
C ILE A 5 -10.92 -35.35 -2.93
N GLN A 6 -11.51 -35.71 -4.07
CA GLN A 6 -11.13 -35.17 -5.39
C GLN A 6 -11.65 -33.73 -5.62
N THR A 7 -12.79 -33.36 -5.02
CA THR A 7 -13.26 -31.96 -4.97
C THR A 7 -12.42 -31.11 -4.03
N ASN A 8 -12.04 -31.62 -2.86
CA ASN A 8 -11.13 -30.94 -1.93
C ASN A 8 -9.73 -30.72 -2.54
N LEU A 9 -9.17 -31.70 -3.27
CA LEU A 9 -7.88 -31.53 -3.98
C LEU A 9 -7.98 -30.47 -5.09
N LYS A 10 -9.07 -30.45 -5.86
CA LYS A 10 -9.31 -29.43 -6.90
C LYS A 10 -9.45 -28.05 -6.28
N PHE A 11 -10.22 -27.92 -5.19
CA PHE A 11 -10.37 -26.68 -4.44
C PHE A 11 -9.03 -26.21 -3.89
N LEU A 12 -8.24 -27.10 -3.27
CA LEU A 12 -6.88 -26.82 -2.78
C LEU A 12 -5.97 -26.35 -3.92
N SER A 13 -6.03 -27.01 -5.10
CA SER A 13 -5.24 -26.64 -6.28
C SER A 13 -5.65 -25.30 -6.87
N ILE A 14 -6.95 -24.96 -6.82
CA ILE A 14 -7.48 -23.67 -7.27
C ILE A 14 -7.07 -22.59 -6.28
N THR A 15 -7.23 -22.79 -4.96
CA THR A 15 -6.71 -21.85 -3.95
C THR A 15 -5.19 -21.71 -4.02
N CYS A 16 -4.45 -22.76 -4.37
CA CYS A 16 -2.99 -22.71 -4.53
C CYS A 16 -2.59 -21.98 -5.82
N LYS A 17 -3.30 -22.19 -6.94
CA LYS A 17 -3.15 -21.39 -8.18
C LYS A 17 -3.54 -19.92 -7.98
N VAL A 18 -4.60 -19.67 -7.22
CA VAL A 18 -5.09 -18.33 -6.83
C VAL A 18 -4.09 -17.64 -5.91
N LYS A 19 -3.50 -18.35 -4.93
CA LYS A 19 -2.45 -17.86 -4.04
C LYS A 19 -1.10 -17.66 -4.75
N ARG A 20 -0.84 -18.39 -5.84
CA ARG A 20 0.38 -18.31 -6.66
C ARG A 20 0.35 -17.18 -7.71
N SER A 21 -0.83 -16.74 -8.13
CA SER A 21 -0.97 -15.61 -9.06
C SER A 21 -0.83 -14.28 -8.30
N GLY A 22 0.39 -13.75 -8.25
CA GLY A 22 0.65 -12.43 -7.64
C GLY A 22 -0.21 -11.30 -8.21
N THR A 23 -0.66 -11.44 -9.46
CA THR A 23 -1.59 -10.50 -10.11
C THR A 23 -2.96 -10.49 -9.45
N PHE A 24 -3.51 -11.67 -9.12
CA PHE A 24 -4.83 -11.77 -8.48
C PHE A 24 -4.84 -11.20 -7.06
N ILE A 25 -3.78 -11.48 -6.27
CA ILE A 25 -3.63 -10.93 -4.92
C ILE A 25 -3.52 -9.40 -4.99
N ASN A 26 -2.75 -8.85 -5.92
CA ASN A 26 -2.64 -7.41 -6.08
C ASN A 26 -3.97 -6.76 -6.52
N SER A 27 -4.73 -7.41 -7.42
CA SER A 27 -6.07 -6.95 -7.80
C SER A 27 -7.05 -6.99 -6.62
N LEU A 28 -7.01 -8.03 -5.78
CA LEU A 28 -7.85 -8.13 -4.58
C LEU A 28 -7.50 -7.02 -3.58
N ILE A 29 -6.21 -6.75 -3.35
CA ILE A 29 -5.75 -5.65 -2.50
C ILE A 29 -6.25 -4.31 -3.05
N ALA A 30 -6.17 -4.09 -4.37
CA ALA A 30 -6.67 -2.87 -4.99
C ALA A 30 -8.19 -2.72 -4.77
N ILE A 31 -8.97 -3.78 -5.02
CA ILE A 31 -10.44 -3.77 -4.81
C ILE A 31 -10.79 -3.50 -3.35
N LEU A 32 -10.12 -4.16 -2.41
CA LEU A 32 -10.34 -3.95 -0.97
C LEU A 32 -9.96 -2.53 -0.55
N THR A 33 -8.91 -1.96 -1.12
CA THR A 33 -8.49 -0.57 -0.83
C THR A 33 -9.52 0.42 -1.37
N ILE A 34 -10.06 0.19 -2.57
CA ILE A 34 -11.14 1.00 -3.16
C ILE A 34 -12.40 0.91 -2.27
N GLY A 35 -12.82 -0.30 -1.90
CA GLY A 35 -13.98 -0.50 -1.02
C GLY A 35 -13.80 0.15 0.36
N GLY A 36 -12.62 0.00 0.95
CA GLY A 36 -12.27 0.64 2.23
C GLY A 36 -12.29 2.18 2.14
N GLN A 37 -11.76 2.75 1.06
CA GLN A 37 -11.78 4.20 0.83
C GLN A 37 -13.22 4.71 0.66
N GLN A 38 -14.05 4.02 -0.12
CA GLN A 38 -15.45 4.40 -0.35
C GLN A 38 -16.23 4.42 0.98
N LEU A 39 -15.99 3.44 1.85
CA LEU A 39 -16.62 3.35 3.18
C LEU A 39 -16.09 4.43 4.14
N LEU A 40 -14.77 4.56 4.30
CA LEU A 40 -14.18 5.56 5.20
C LEU A 40 -14.58 6.98 4.82
N SER A 41 -14.59 7.27 3.51
CA SER A 41 -14.93 8.59 3.03
C SER A 41 -16.42 8.91 3.10
N SER A 42 -17.30 7.92 3.05
CA SER A 42 -18.75 8.14 3.16
C SER A 42 -19.22 8.20 4.62
N PHE A 43 -18.52 7.52 5.54
CA PHE A 43 -18.95 7.43 6.94
C PHE A 43 -18.21 8.36 7.91
N THR A 44 -16.98 8.79 7.61
CA THR A 44 -16.12 9.45 8.63
C THR A 44 -15.56 10.81 8.21
N PHE A 45 -15.55 11.14 6.92
CA PHE A 45 -14.94 12.39 6.47
C PHE A 45 -15.92 13.55 6.49
N SER A 46 -15.65 14.55 7.33
CA SER A 46 -16.31 15.85 7.34
C SER A 46 -15.26 16.92 7.57
N CYS A 47 -15.12 17.86 6.64
CA CYS A 47 -14.12 18.93 6.75
C CYS A 47 -14.48 19.85 7.93
N PRO A 48 -13.53 20.21 8.81
CA PRO A 48 -13.83 21.02 10.00
C PRO A 48 -14.20 22.48 9.65
N CYS A 49 -13.76 22.97 8.48
CA CYS A 49 -14.01 24.32 7.98
C CYS A 49 -13.68 25.40 9.01
N GLN A 50 -12.44 25.31 9.52
CA GLN A 50 -11.85 26.23 10.49
C GLN A 50 -10.46 26.60 10.01
N VAL A 51 -10.17 27.90 10.04
CA VAL A 51 -8.88 28.48 9.61
C VAL A 51 -7.72 27.76 10.30
N GLY A 52 -6.73 27.34 9.51
CA GLY A 52 -5.53 26.64 9.96
C GLY A 52 -5.72 25.17 10.30
N LYS A 53 -6.94 24.62 10.25
CA LYS A 53 -7.20 23.20 10.57
C LYS A 53 -7.53 22.37 9.33
N ASN A 54 -8.03 22.99 8.26
CA ASN A 54 -8.45 22.26 7.07
C ASN A 54 -7.26 21.52 6.42
N PHE A 55 -6.10 22.18 6.35
CA PHE A 55 -4.86 21.60 5.83
C PHE A 55 -4.49 20.30 6.56
N TYR A 56 -4.29 20.36 7.88
CA TYR A 56 -3.88 19.20 8.67
C TYR A 56 -4.91 18.07 8.61
N TYR A 57 -6.21 18.40 8.67
CA TYR A 57 -7.26 17.39 8.62
C TYR A 57 -7.28 16.68 7.26
N GLY A 58 -7.33 17.42 6.16
CA GLY A 58 -7.35 16.84 4.81
C GLY A 58 -6.07 16.05 4.50
N SER A 59 -4.89 16.59 4.84
CA SER A 59 -3.60 15.92 4.65
C SER A 59 -3.46 14.66 5.51
N ALA A 60 -3.99 14.64 6.73
CA ALA A 60 -3.97 13.44 7.59
C ALA A 60 -4.74 12.28 6.95
N PHE A 61 -5.96 12.53 6.47
CA PHE A 61 -6.77 11.49 5.79
C PHE A 61 -6.16 11.05 4.45
N LEU A 62 -5.38 11.92 3.80
CA LEU A 62 -4.63 11.58 2.59
C LEU A 62 -3.42 10.67 2.89
N VAL A 63 -2.57 11.07 3.85
CA VAL A 63 -1.22 10.47 4.05
C VAL A 63 -1.20 9.36 5.10
N ILE A 64 -1.90 9.51 6.23
CA ILE A 64 -1.77 8.59 7.37
C ILE A 64 -2.24 7.17 7.02
N PRO A 65 -3.38 6.95 6.34
CA PRO A 65 -3.78 5.60 5.94
C PRO A 65 -2.80 4.96 4.96
N ALA A 66 -2.20 5.74 4.04
CA ALA A 66 -1.15 5.24 3.16
C ALA A 66 0.09 4.79 3.97
N LEU A 67 0.52 5.56 4.96
CA LEU A 67 1.64 5.18 5.83
C LEU A 67 1.33 3.90 6.63
N ILE A 68 0.13 3.77 7.19
CA ILE A 68 -0.30 2.57 7.92
C ILE A 68 -0.30 1.36 6.99
N LEU A 69 -0.86 1.50 5.77
CA LEU A 69 -0.86 0.43 4.77
C LEU A 69 0.56 0.03 4.34
N LEU A 70 1.48 0.98 4.26
CA LEU A 70 2.89 0.72 3.97
C LEU A 70 3.54 -0.10 5.09
N ILE A 71 3.38 0.33 6.35
CA ILE A 71 3.93 -0.37 7.52
C ILE A 71 3.36 -1.78 7.62
N ALA A 72 2.04 -1.93 7.49
CA ALA A 72 1.39 -3.23 7.48
C ALA A 72 1.86 -4.10 6.30
N GLY A 73 2.02 -3.51 5.12
CA GLY A 73 2.52 -4.18 3.91
C GLY A 73 3.93 -4.74 4.04
N TYR A 74 4.77 -4.11 4.87
CA TYR A 74 6.09 -4.62 5.26
C TYR A 74 6.00 -5.64 6.40
N ALA A 75 5.29 -5.33 7.48
CA ALA A 75 5.20 -6.16 8.69
C ALA A 75 4.58 -7.55 8.43
N LEU A 76 3.57 -7.63 7.55
CA LEU A 76 2.87 -8.89 7.23
C LEU A 76 3.69 -9.82 6.31
N ARG A 77 4.86 -9.41 5.81
CA ARG A 77 5.70 -10.25 4.95
C ARG A 77 6.77 -10.95 5.79
N SER A 78 6.58 -12.25 6.03
CA SER A 78 7.53 -13.13 6.74
C SER A 78 8.97 -13.07 6.19
N GLN A 79 9.13 -12.84 4.88
CA GLN A 79 10.45 -12.72 4.23
C GLN A 79 11.26 -11.50 4.69
N MET A 80 10.61 -10.46 5.21
CA MET A 80 11.30 -9.27 5.74
C MET A 80 11.90 -9.54 7.12
N TRP A 81 11.20 -10.32 7.95
CA TRP A 81 11.64 -10.75 9.28
C TRP A 81 12.82 -11.72 9.22
N THR A 82 12.87 -12.60 8.21
CA THR A 82 14.04 -13.48 8.03
C THR A 82 15.30 -12.69 7.69
N ILE A 83 15.19 -11.64 6.85
CA ILE A 83 16.32 -10.78 6.49
C ILE A 83 16.77 -9.95 7.70
N THR A 84 15.84 -9.42 8.49
CA THR A 84 16.21 -8.66 9.71
C THR A 84 16.77 -9.55 10.82
N SER A 85 16.26 -10.78 10.97
CA SER A 85 16.77 -11.76 11.92
C SER A 85 18.21 -12.22 11.59
N GLU A 86 18.53 -12.38 10.30
CA GLU A 86 19.90 -12.68 9.85
C GLU A 86 20.90 -11.56 10.22
N TYR A 87 20.44 -10.30 10.32
CA TYR A 87 21.27 -9.16 10.71
C TYR A 87 21.26 -8.85 12.21
N CYS A 88 20.21 -9.21 12.96
CA CYS A 88 20.04 -8.80 14.36
C CYS A 88 20.55 -9.83 15.37
N CYS A 89 20.59 -11.13 15.03
CA CYS A 89 21.07 -12.19 15.92
C CYS A 89 22.42 -12.77 15.45
N SER A 90 23.49 -11.97 15.50
CA SER A 90 24.86 -12.48 15.36
C SER A 90 25.57 -12.47 16.72
N CYS A 91 25.37 -13.54 17.48
CA CYS A 91 26.33 -14.02 18.48
C CYS A 91 27.16 -15.18 17.85
N ALA A 92 27.94 -14.90 16.79
CA ALA A 92 29.04 -15.74 16.24
C ALA A 92 29.77 -15.00 15.07
N PRO A 93 31.06 -15.29 14.77
CA PRO A 93 32.08 -14.27 14.40
C PRO A 93 32.37 -14.17 12.88
N PRO A 94 33.44 -13.41 12.50
CA PRO A 94 33.35 -12.07 11.92
C PRO A 94 32.77 -12.05 10.49
N CYS A 95 32.17 -10.92 10.13
CA CYS A 95 31.70 -10.53 8.80
C CYS A 95 32.15 -11.46 7.66
N ARG A 96 31.32 -12.46 7.33
CA ARG A 96 31.39 -13.13 6.04
C ARG A 96 31.36 -12.03 4.98
N GLN A 97 32.42 -11.92 4.18
CA GLN A 97 32.44 -11.02 3.03
C GLN A 97 31.34 -11.48 2.09
N ILE A 98 30.18 -10.80 2.15
CA ILE A 98 29.04 -11.10 1.31
C ILE A 98 29.51 -10.97 -0.14
N SER A 99 29.41 -12.06 -0.89
CA SER A 99 29.85 -12.06 -2.28
C SER A 99 29.06 -11.01 -3.08
N PRO A 100 29.64 -10.41 -4.13
CA PRO A 100 28.91 -9.45 -4.96
C PRO A 100 27.64 -10.05 -5.58
N LEU A 101 27.60 -11.37 -5.73
CA LEU A 101 26.44 -12.14 -6.20
C LEU A 101 25.31 -12.16 -5.16
N GLU A 102 25.61 -12.49 -3.90
CA GLU A 102 24.64 -12.50 -2.80
C GLU A 102 24.07 -11.10 -2.55
N ARG A 103 24.89 -10.05 -2.63
CA ARG A 103 24.41 -8.66 -2.53
C ARG A 103 23.41 -8.30 -3.63
N LYS A 104 23.68 -8.71 -4.88
CA LYS A 104 22.75 -8.50 -6.00
C LYS A 104 21.44 -9.25 -5.80
N LEU A 105 21.51 -10.50 -5.35
CA LEU A 105 20.32 -11.32 -5.05
C LEU A 105 19.48 -10.74 -3.89
N ALA A 106 20.13 -10.28 -2.82
CA ALA A 106 19.47 -9.60 -1.71
C ALA A 106 18.78 -8.31 -2.15
N CYS A 107 19.43 -7.50 -3.00
CA CYS A 107 18.85 -6.29 -3.56
C CYS A 107 17.62 -6.58 -4.44
N LEU A 108 17.69 -7.60 -5.32
CA LEU A 108 16.55 -8.02 -6.14
C LEU A 108 15.38 -8.53 -5.29
N ARG A 109 15.69 -9.27 -4.21
CA ARG A 109 14.69 -9.74 -3.25
C ARG A 109 14.02 -8.58 -2.53
N PHE A 110 14.81 -7.61 -2.04
CA PHE A 110 14.29 -6.41 -1.41
C PHE A 110 13.41 -5.60 -2.35
N PHE A 111 13.85 -5.39 -3.59
CA PHE A 111 13.07 -4.69 -4.61
C PHE A 111 11.70 -5.35 -4.87
N SER A 112 11.67 -6.68 -4.95
CA SER A 112 10.43 -7.47 -5.10
C SER A 112 9.49 -7.33 -3.89
N ILE A 113 10.03 -7.30 -2.67
CA ILE A 113 9.26 -7.13 -1.43
C ILE A 113 8.66 -5.72 -1.37
N THR A 114 9.49 -4.69 -1.57
CA THR A 114 9.11 -3.28 -1.58
C THR A 114 8.05 -2.98 -2.63
N GLY A 115 8.24 -3.49 -3.86
CA GLY A 115 7.26 -3.30 -4.93
C GLY A 115 5.87 -3.86 -4.60
N ARG A 116 5.78 -4.96 -3.85
CA ARG A 116 4.49 -5.52 -3.41
C ARG A 116 3.91 -4.76 -2.21
N ALA A 117 4.74 -4.25 -1.30
CA ALA A 117 4.29 -3.46 -0.15
C ALA A 117 3.70 -2.11 -0.57
N LEU A 118 4.24 -1.50 -1.64
CA LEU A 118 3.80 -0.20 -2.14
C LEU A 118 2.46 -0.20 -2.91
N VAL A 119 1.92 -1.37 -3.27
CA VAL A 119 0.67 -1.45 -4.04
C VAL A 119 -0.49 -0.78 -3.31
N ALA A 120 -0.75 -1.19 -2.07
CA ALA A 120 -1.86 -0.64 -1.26
C ALA A 120 -1.76 0.88 -1.02
N PRO A 121 -0.63 1.45 -0.55
CA PRO A 121 -0.54 2.89 -0.32
C PRO A 121 -0.63 3.72 -1.61
N LEU A 122 -0.04 3.26 -2.72
CA LEU A 122 -0.17 3.94 -4.01
C LEU A 122 -1.61 3.90 -4.52
N THR A 123 -2.31 2.77 -4.37
CA THR A 123 -3.73 2.69 -4.72
C THR A 123 -4.57 3.62 -3.84
N TRP A 124 -4.34 3.66 -2.53
CA TRP A 124 -5.03 4.59 -1.63
C TRP A 124 -4.87 6.05 -2.07
N LEU A 125 -3.62 6.49 -2.30
CA LEU A 125 -3.33 7.85 -2.74
C LEU A 125 -3.97 8.16 -4.09
N ALA A 126 -3.88 7.24 -5.06
CA ALA A 126 -4.50 7.42 -6.37
C ALA A 126 -6.03 7.59 -6.26
N VAL A 127 -6.71 6.70 -5.52
CA VAL A 127 -8.17 6.75 -5.35
C VAL A 127 -8.62 8.01 -4.62
N THR A 128 -7.94 8.38 -3.53
CA THR A 128 -8.27 9.59 -2.75
C THR A 128 -8.02 10.89 -3.51
N LEU A 129 -6.94 10.96 -4.30
CA LEU A 129 -6.66 12.10 -5.18
C LEU A 129 -7.65 12.19 -6.35
N LEU A 130 -8.01 11.07 -6.97
CA LEU A 130 -9.02 11.07 -8.05
C LEU A 130 -10.41 11.46 -7.54
N ARG A 131 -10.75 11.09 -6.29
CA ARG A 131 -12.01 11.52 -5.64
C ARG A 131 -12.00 13.01 -5.28
N GLY A 132 -10.83 13.61 -5.02
CA GLY A 132 -10.68 15.05 -4.79
C GLY A 132 -11.07 15.57 -3.41
N THR A 133 -11.96 14.88 -2.68
CA THR A 133 -12.58 15.43 -1.45
C THR A 133 -11.60 15.77 -0.33
N TYR A 134 -10.51 15.01 -0.18
CA TYR A 134 -9.50 15.30 0.86
C TYR A 134 -8.59 16.46 0.45
N TYR A 135 -8.26 16.55 -0.84
CA TYR A 135 -7.46 17.63 -1.40
C TYR A 135 -8.25 18.95 -1.39
N GLU A 136 -9.54 18.94 -1.76
CA GLU A 136 -10.43 20.11 -1.68
C GLU A 136 -10.44 20.71 -0.27
N CYS A 137 -10.56 19.88 0.77
CA CYS A 137 -10.49 20.35 2.16
C CYS A 137 -9.09 20.88 2.48
N ALA A 138 -8.02 20.13 2.17
CA ALA A 138 -6.65 20.52 2.53
C ALA A 138 -6.17 21.81 1.84
N ALA A 139 -6.54 22.02 0.57
CA ALA A 139 -6.09 23.14 -0.25
C ALA A 139 -6.97 24.38 -0.13
N SER A 140 -8.17 24.27 0.47
CA SER A 140 -9.16 25.35 0.54
C SER A 140 -8.61 26.70 1.05
N GLU A 141 -7.72 26.66 2.04
CA GLU A 141 -7.14 27.85 2.67
C GLU A 141 -6.04 28.53 1.81
N PHE A 142 -5.48 27.84 0.82
CA PHE A 142 -4.34 28.31 0.03
C PHE A 142 -4.72 28.88 -1.34
N THR A 143 -6.02 28.92 -1.67
CA THR A 143 -6.46 29.45 -2.95
C THR A 143 -6.33 30.98 -2.98
N SER A 144 -5.72 31.52 -4.03
CA SER A 144 -5.72 32.95 -4.29
C SER A 144 -7.08 33.39 -4.83
N VAL A 145 -7.77 34.30 -4.12
CA VAL A 145 -9.04 34.90 -4.58
C VAL A 145 -8.93 36.39 -4.88
N ASP A 146 -7.70 36.91 -4.93
CA ASP A 146 -7.42 38.35 -5.04
C ASP A 146 -7.87 38.95 -6.37
N HIS A 147 -8.10 38.11 -7.40
CA HIS A 147 -8.57 38.56 -8.70
C HIS A 147 -10.10 38.61 -8.81
N TYR A 148 -10.84 38.18 -7.78
CA TYR A 148 -12.29 38.17 -7.78
C TYR A 148 -12.85 39.45 -7.16
N PRO A 149 -13.74 40.18 -7.86
CA PRO A 149 -14.30 41.43 -7.34
C PRO A 149 -15.09 41.24 -6.04
N ALA A 150 -15.62 40.02 -5.80
CA ALA A 150 -16.29 39.65 -4.56
C ALA A 150 -15.38 39.73 -3.31
N PHE A 151 -14.06 39.77 -3.48
CA PHE A 151 -13.07 39.77 -2.40
C PHE A 151 -12.27 41.08 -2.26
N ASP A 152 -12.54 42.09 -3.10
CA ASP A 152 -11.82 43.38 -3.11
C ASP A 152 -11.99 44.17 -1.80
N ASN A 153 -13.21 44.16 -1.23
CA ASN A 153 -13.57 44.89 -0.01
C ASN A 153 -13.58 44.02 1.27
N ILE A 154 -13.02 42.81 1.20
CA ILE A 154 -13.01 41.86 2.32
C ILE A 154 -11.64 41.90 3.02
N SER A 155 -11.64 42.04 4.36
CA SER A 155 -10.40 41.98 5.15
C SER A 155 -9.71 40.61 5.04
N ALA A 156 -8.39 40.57 5.17
CA ALA A 156 -7.61 39.32 5.06
C ALA A 156 -8.10 38.22 6.03
N SER A 157 -8.39 38.56 7.28
CA SER A 157 -8.90 37.61 8.27
C SER A 157 -10.29 37.06 7.91
N LYS A 158 -11.17 37.90 7.33
CA LYS A 158 -12.50 37.46 6.90
C LYS A 158 -12.43 36.63 5.63
N ARG A 159 -11.48 36.95 4.73
CA ARG A 159 -11.17 36.17 3.53
C ARG A 159 -10.74 34.75 3.90
N GLU A 160 -9.80 34.59 4.83
CA GLU A 160 -9.36 33.28 5.33
C GLU A 160 -10.53 32.46 5.92
N GLU A 161 -11.42 33.10 6.69
CA GLU A 161 -12.60 32.44 7.25
C GLU A 161 -13.58 31.98 6.16
N ILE A 162 -13.78 32.78 5.12
CA ILE A 162 -14.64 32.44 3.97
C ILE A 162 -14.02 31.27 3.19
N LEU A 163 -12.73 31.33 2.88
CA LEU A 163 -11.99 30.28 2.17
C LEU A 163 -12.02 28.95 2.93
N ALA A 164 -11.77 28.98 4.25
CA ALA A 164 -11.87 27.80 5.09
C ALA A 164 -13.30 27.21 5.12
N GLY A 165 -14.32 28.03 4.86
CA GLY A 165 -15.73 27.64 4.80
C GLY A 165 -16.18 27.01 3.47
N PHE A 166 -15.41 27.17 2.38
CA PHE A 166 -15.78 26.69 1.05
C PHE A 166 -16.15 25.21 0.98
N PRO A 167 -15.39 24.27 1.58
CA PRO A 167 -15.70 22.84 1.50
C PRO A 167 -17.00 22.42 2.22
N CYS A 168 -17.50 23.25 3.14
CA CYS A 168 -18.69 22.94 3.96
C CYS A 168 -19.99 23.57 3.43
N CYS A 169 -19.97 24.24 2.28
CA CYS A 169 -21.14 24.89 1.69
C CYS A 169 -21.88 25.83 2.67
N ARG A 170 -21.14 26.62 3.47
CA ARG A 170 -21.77 27.63 4.33
C ARG A 170 -22.53 28.66 3.48
N SER A 171 -23.63 29.17 4.01
CA SER A 171 -24.44 30.21 3.37
C SER A 171 -23.61 31.46 3.13
N ALA A 172 -23.46 31.85 1.87
CA ALA A 172 -22.73 33.03 1.44
C ALA A 172 -23.55 33.80 0.38
N PRO A 173 -23.24 35.08 0.14
CA PRO A 173 -23.78 35.86 -0.97
C PRO A 173 -23.60 35.14 -2.34
N SER A 174 -24.50 35.39 -3.29
CA SER A 174 -24.54 34.66 -4.58
C SER A 174 -23.26 34.80 -5.41
N ASP A 175 -22.59 35.94 -5.33
CA ASP A 175 -21.28 36.21 -5.93
C ASP A 175 -20.16 35.36 -5.31
N VAL A 176 -20.16 35.17 -3.99
CA VAL A 176 -19.21 34.29 -3.29
C VAL A 176 -19.49 32.81 -3.57
N ILE A 177 -20.76 32.44 -3.78
CA ILE A 177 -21.16 31.08 -4.18
C ILE A 177 -20.56 30.70 -5.54
N LEU A 178 -20.60 31.61 -6.52
CA LEU A 178 -20.00 31.36 -7.84
C LEU A 178 -18.50 31.14 -7.73
N VAL A 179 -17.80 31.99 -6.98
CA VAL A 179 -16.35 31.85 -6.75
C VAL A 179 -16.02 30.53 -6.05
N ARG A 180 -16.81 30.14 -5.05
CA ARG A 180 -16.66 28.86 -4.36
C ARG A 180 -16.74 27.68 -5.33
N ASP A 181 -17.73 27.68 -6.21
CA ASP A 181 -17.95 26.56 -7.15
C ASP A 181 -16.82 26.49 -8.19
N GLU A 182 -16.33 27.63 -8.67
CA GLU A 182 -15.14 27.71 -9.54
C GLU A 182 -13.87 27.18 -8.84
N VAL A 183 -13.62 27.62 -7.61
CA VAL A 183 -12.49 27.16 -6.80
C VAL A 183 -12.59 25.67 -6.50
N ALA A 184 -13.79 25.16 -6.20
CA ALA A 184 -14.00 23.73 -5.98
C ALA A 184 -13.69 22.92 -7.26
N LEU A 185 -14.10 23.41 -8.44
CA LEU A 185 -13.74 22.80 -9.72
C LEU A 185 -12.24 22.83 -9.98
N LEU A 186 -11.57 23.95 -9.68
CA LEU A 186 -10.13 24.09 -9.81
C LEU A 186 -9.37 23.09 -8.92
N HIS A 187 -9.76 22.98 -7.65
CA HIS A 187 -9.15 22.02 -6.73
C HIS A 187 -9.41 20.56 -7.14
N ARG A 188 -10.60 20.23 -7.65
CA ARG A 188 -10.88 18.90 -8.22
C ARG A 188 -9.98 18.60 -9.39
N TYR A 189 -9.83 19.55 -10.31
CA TYR A 189 -8.93 19.43 -11.45
C TYR A 189 -7.48 19.19 -10.99
N GLN A 190 -6.96 20.01 -10.08
CA GLN A 190 -5.61 19.85 -9.54
C GLN A 190 -5.41 18.48 -8.87
N SER A 191 -6.36 18.06 -8.04
CA SER A 191 -6.32 16.76 -7.35
C SER A 191 -6.31 15.59 -8.33
N GLN A 192 -7.16 15.63 -9.36
CA GLN A 192 -7.22 14.58 -10.39
C GLN A 192 -5.95 14.57 -11.26
N MET A 193 -5.41 15.74 -11.60
CA MET A 193 -4.12 15.84 -12.30
C MET A 193 -2.99 15.24 -11.48
N LEU A 194 -2.89 15.56 -10.19
CA LEU A 194 -1.93 14.95 -9.27
C LEU A 194 -2.13 13.43 -9.18
N GLY A 195 -3.37 12.96 -9.14
CA GLY A 195 -3.71 11.54 -9.18
C GLY A 195 -3.19 10.84 -10.44
N TRP A 196 -3.43 11.42 -11.63
CA TRP A 196 -2.95 10.87 -12.90
C TRP A 196 -1.42 10.92 -13.04
N ILE A 197 -0.79 12.00 -12.59
CA ILE A 197 0.67 12.13 -12.52
C ILE A 197 1.25 11.03 -11.63
N LEU A 198 0.68 10.84 -10.43
CA LEU A 198 1.10 9.78 -9.49
C LEU A 198 1.00 8.39 -10.13
N ILE A 199 -0.14 8.06 -10.75
CA ILE A 199 -0.35 6.76 -11.42
C ILE A 199 0.69 6.56 -12.53
N THR A 200 0.90 7.58 -13.36
CA THR A 200 1.83 7.51 -14.49
C THR A 200 3.26 7.31 -14.02
N LEU A 201 3.70 8.10 -13.05
CA LEU A 201 5.03 7.98 -12.44
C LEU A 201 5.22 6.62 -11.76
N ALA A 202 4.21 6.11 -11.06
CA ALA A 202 4.26 4.79 -10.44
C ALA A 202 4.40 3.67 -11.47
N ILE A 203 3.69 3.75 -12.60
CA ILE A 203 3.80 2.78 -13.70
C ILE A 203 5.19 2.83 -14.33
N ILE A 204 5.68 4.03 -14.65
CA ILE A 204 7.03 4.22 -15.23
C ILE A 204 8.10 3.69 -14.27
N ALA A 205 8.04 4.05 -12.99
CA ALA A 205 8.98 3.56 -11.98
C ALA A 205 8.92 2.04 -11.86
N ALA A 206 7.73 1.42 -11.89
CA ALA A 206 7.58 -0.02 -11.87
C ALA A 206 8.19 -0.70 -13.11
N LEU A 207 8.01 -0.12 -14.31
CA LEU A 207 8.60 -0.61 -15.55
C LEU A 207 10.13 -0.50 -15.54
N VAL A 208 10.65 0.69 -15.26
CA VAL A 208 12.11 0.94 -15.16
C VAL A 208 12.74 -0.01 -14.16
N SER A 209 12.13 -0.17 -13.00
CA SER A 209 12.70 -1.04 -11.98
C SER A 209 12.64 -2.52 -12.36
N ARG A 210 11.61 -2.97 -13.07
CA ARG A 210 11.58 -4.33 -13.65
C ARG A 210 12.66 -4.50 -14.71
N CYS A 211 12.88 -3.52 -15.57
CA CYS A 211 13.97 -3.54 -16.55
C CYS A 211 15.33 -3.61 -15.86
N LEU A 212 15.59 -2.75 -14.88
CA LEU A 212 16.83 -2.77 -14.10
C LEU A 212 17.02 -4.10 -13.36
N ALA A 213 15.97 -4.63 -12.72
CA ALA A 213 16.02 -5.92 -12.06
C ALA A 213 16.37 -7.07 -13.03
N ARG A 214 15.89 -7.01 -14.28
CA ARG A 214 16.21 -7.99 -15.32
C ARG A 214 17.62 -7.80 -15.89
N CYS A 215 18.03 -6.57 -16.20
CA CYS A 215 19.37 -6.26 -16.71
C CYS A 215 20.47 -6.54 -15.68
N CYS A 216 20.21 -6.32 -14.39
CA CYS A 216 21.16 -6.57 -13.32
C CYS A 216 21.08 -7.99 -12.74
N SER A 217 20.15 -8.83 -13.24
CA SER A 217 20.03 -10.22 -12.81
C SER A 217 21.26 -11.00 -13.25
N PRO A 218 22.00 -11.62 -12.31
CA PRO A 218 23.13 -12.49 -12.66
C PRO A 218 22.65 -13.85 -13.21
N LEU A 219 21.35 -14.13 -13.14
CA LEU A 219 20.72 -15.39 -13.54
C LEU A 219 20.03 -15.24 -14.88
N THR A 220 20.17 -16.25 -15.75
CA THR A 220 19.38 -16.37 -16.98
C THR A 220 17.89 -16.58 -16.66
N SER A 221 17.01 -16.41 -17.65
CA SER A 221 15.56 -16.60 -17.48
C SER A 221 15.20 -17.99 -16.95
N LEU A 222 15.83 -19.04 -17.50
CA LEU A 222 15.68 -20.43 -17.08
C LEU A 222 16.19 -20.64 -15.65
N GLN A 223 17.37 -20.11 -15.32
CA GLN A 223 17.93 -20.22 -13.97
C GLN A 223 17.06 -19.49 -12.93
N HIS A 224 16.47 -18.34 -13.27
CA HIS A 224 15.55 -17.64 -12.38
C HIS A 224 14.26 -18.45 -12.14
N HIS A 225 13.73 -19.11 -13.17
CA HIS A 225 12.56 -19.97 -13.02
C HIS A 225 12.86 -21.22 -12.17
N TYR A 226 14.00 -21.86 -12.41
CA TYR A 226 14.48 -22.97 -11.59
C TYR A 226 14.65 -22.54 -10.14
N TRP A 227 15.36 -21.43 -9.89
CA TRP A 227 15.63 -20.91 -8.55
C TRP A 227 14.36 -20.59 -7.76
N THR A 228 13.40 -19.91 -8.39
CA THR A 228 12.12 -19.58 -7.74
C THR A 228 11.29 -20.83 -7.45
N THR A 229 11.33 -21.84 -8.33
CA THR A 229 10.64 -23.11 -8.12
C THR A 229 11.30 -23.93 -7.01
N HIS A 230 12.63 -24.03 -7.02
CA HIS A 230 13.41 -24.70 -5.99
C HIS A 230 13.10 -24.14 -4.61
N LEU A 231 13.17 -22.81 -4.43
CA LEU A 231 12.90 -22.17 -3.13
C LEU A 231 11.47 -22.41 -2.63
N ASN A 232 10.49 -22.48 -3.53
CA ASN A 232 9.11 -22.78 -3.15
C ASN A 232 8.99 -24.24 -2.69
N ASN A 233 9.57 -25.18 -3.44
CA ASN A 233 9.56 -26.59 -3.10
C ASN A 233 10.30 -26.87 -1.79
N GLU A 234 11.46 -26.24 -1.59
CA GLU A 234 12.27 -26.36 -0.37
C GLU A 234 11.47 -25.90 0.85
N ARG A 235 10.79 -24.75 0.76
CA ARG A 235 9.94 -24.26 1.86
C ARG A 235 8.79 -25.22 2.16
N GLU A 236 8.07 -25.66 1.13
CA GLU A 236 6.92 -26.56 1.29
C GLU A 236 7.33 -27.90 1.92
N LEU A 237 8.43 -28.48 1.45
CA LEU A 237 8.95 -29.73 1.99
C LEU A 237 9.44 -29.56 3.43
N PHE A 238 10.15 -28.48 3.73
CA PHE A 238 10.65 -28.19 5.07
C PHE A 238 9.50 -28.03 6.08
N GLU A 239 8.44 -27.28 5.73
CA GLU A 239 7.27 -27.11 6.58
C GLU A 239 6.60 -28.45 6.89
N GLN A 240 6.41 -29.31 5.88
CA GLN A 240 5.82 -30.64 6.06
C GLN A 240 6.66 -31.55 6.96
N VAL A 241 7.97 -31.62 6.72
CA VAL A 241 8.87 -32.47 7.52
C VAL A 241 8.98 -31.95 8.95
N ALA A 242 9.07 -30.63 9.15
CA ALA A 242 9.12 -30.03 10.48
C ALA A 242 7.85 -30.31 11.29
N GLU A 243 6.67 -30.23 10.66
CA GLU A 243 5.40 -30.54 11.32
C GLU A 243 5.33 -32.01 11.74
N GLN A 244 5.68 -32.94 10.85
CA GLN A 244 5.69 -34.37 11.15
C GLN A 244 6.67 -34.71 12.27
N HIS A 245 7.88 -34.14 12.21
CA HIS A 245 8.91 -34.38 13.22
C HIS A 245 8.50 -33.83 14.59
N SER A 246 7.91 -32.63 14.63
CA SER A 246 7.36 -32.03 15.86
C SER A 246 6.30 -32.92 16.51
N LYS A 247 5.34 -33.41 15.72
CA LYS A 247 4.29 -34.34 16.20
C LYS A 247 4.90 -35.62 16.78
N LEU A 248 5.90 -36.18 16.11
CA LEU A 248 6.57 -37.40 16.57
C LEU A 248 7.31 -37.19 17.89
N LEU A 249 8.03 -36.08 18.04
CA LEU A 249 8.71 -35.73 19.29
C LEU A 249 7.71 -35.49 20.45
N ILE A 250 6.58 -34.84 20.16
CA ILE A 250 5.51 -34.63 21.15
C ILE A 250 4.90 -35.98 21.56
N MET A 251 4.60 -36.87 20.62
CA MET A 251 4.10 -38.22 20.93
C MET A 251 5.08 -39.01 21.79
N GLN A 252 6.39 -38.96 21.49
CA GLN A 252 7.41 -39.61 22.31
C GLN A 252 7.46 -39.05 23.74
N ARG A 253 7.35 -37.73 23.91
CA ARG A 253 7.27 -37.10 25.24
C ARG A 253 6.01 -37.50 25.99
N ILE A 254 4.85 -37.47 25.34
CA ILE A 254 3.57 -37.88 25.93
C ILE A 254 3.67 -39.33 26.40
N LYS A 255 4.16 -40.23 25.55
CA LYS A 255 4.36 -41.64 25.91
C LYS A 255 5.32 -41.82 27.08
N LYS A 256 6.39 -41.01 27.16
CA LYS A 256 7.32 -41.04 28.29
C LYS A 256 6.69 -40.55 29.59
N ILE A 257 5.78 -39.57 29.53
CA ILE A 257 5.14 -38.98 30.71
C ILE A 257 3.98 -39.83 31.21
N PHE A 258 3.13 -40.34 30.31
CA PHE A 258 1.88 -41.02 30.65
C PHE A 258 1.94 -42.54 30.50
N GLY A 259 2.98 -43.08 29.84
CA GLY A 259 3.17 -44.51 29.64
C GLY A 259 2.44 -45.11 28.43
N PHE A 260 1.71 -44.29 27.65
CA PHE A 260 0.99 -44.70 26.43
C PHE A 260 1.15 -43.66 25.32
#